data_AF-A0A8H3BM34-F1
#
_entry.id   AF-A0A8H3BM34-F1
#
_cell.length_a   1.000
_cell.length_b   1.000
_cell.length_c   1.000
_cell.angle_alpha   90.00
_cell.angle_beta   90.00
_cell.angle_gamma   90.00
#
_symmetry.space_group_name_H-M   'P 1'
#
loop_
_entity.id
_entity.type
_entity.pdbx_description
1 polymer ?
#
loop_
_entity_poly.entity_id
_entity_poly.type
_entity_poly.pdbx_seq_one_letter_code
_entity_poly.pdbx_strand_id
1 'polypeptide(L)'
;MISTRNLVLGLFFNSVCALAQDSNTGPKLSPRNPLHYIPETIPAIVAGALYVAIPIMCLFWGFKRWARYMLTVMIGGICYAAGLFLRIPYRDHQEQLGFYIVMNMLTVLSPCAFIATAYMLLGRLALHLDADEYLLIKARTITKLFLTSDIVTLLIQAAGGSMATNVDIAAIGSKIFLVGLIIQLISFCGYMFVFAVFLYRMKVNRPEECMLPRNSSEFFSHWTALAGSLIVSCIGILIRSIFRTIENAQGFTGYLATHEVYFYVLDTLPLFVAILMFVVTWPPMYLTRYGRAASSDTAVEMGMSPMLRK
;
A
#
# COMPACT_ATOMS: atom_id res chain seq x y z
N MET A 1 20.05 -12.47 -3.80
CA MET A 1 18.72 -12.57 -3.15
C MET A 1 18.90 -12.33 -1.66
N ILE A 2 18.94 -11.06 -1.24
CA ILE A 2 18.88 -10.71 0.18
C ILE A 2 17.42 -10.94 0.59
N SER A 3 17.22 -11.92 1.47
CA SER A 3 15.91 -12.39 1.88
C SER A 3 15.05 -11.24 2.40
N THR A 4 13.87 -11.02 1.81
CA THR A 4 12.89 -10.01 2.21
C THR A 4 12.58 -10.04 3.71
N ARG A 5 12.75 -11.21 4.36
CA ARG A 5 12.69 -11.37 5.82
C ARG A 5 13.73 -10.55 6.56
N ASN A 6 14.98 -10.49 6.09
CA ASN A 6 16.06 -9.75 6.76
C ASN A 6 15.89 -8.23 6.59
N LEU A 7 15.24 -7.80 5.51
CA LEU A 7 14.95 -6.39 5.27
C LEU A 7 13.78 -5.89 6.11
N VAL A 8 12.71 -6.68 6.23
CA VAL A 8 11.58 -6.39 7.12
C VAL A 8 12.03 -6.47 8.58
N LEU A 9 12.85 -7.46 8.96
CA LEU A 9 13.48 -7.49 10.28
C LEU A 9 14.37 -6.28 10.49
N GLY A 10 15.17 -5.86 9.52
CA GLY A 10 16.04 -4.69 9.63
C GLY A 10 15.25 -3.38 9.79
N LEU A 11 14.13 -3.23 9.09
CA LEU A 11 13.20 -2.11 9.24
C LEU A 11 12.52 -2.12 10.62
N PHE A 12 12.06 -3.29 11.07
CA PHE A 12 11.50 -3.46 12.41
C PHE A 12 12.55 -3.22 13.51
N PHE A 13 13.78 -3.71 13.34
CA PHE A 13 14.85 -3.59 14.30
C PHE A 13 15.34 -2.15 14.41
N ASN A 14 15.47 -1.43 13.30
CA ASN A 14 15.74 0.01 13.33
C ASN A 14 14.59 0.80 13.99
N SER A 15 13.34 0.38 13.80
CA SER A 15 12.17 0.98 14.43
C SER A 15 12.13 0.72 15.95
N VAL A 16 12.51 -0.48 16.39
CA VAL A 16 12.62 -0.84 17.82
C VAL A 16 13.81 -0.16 18.48
N CYS A 17 14.95 -0.03 17.79
CA CYS A 17 16.09 0.75 18.28
C CYS A 17 15.77 2.25 18.39
N ALA A 18 14.90 2.79 17.51
CA ALA A 18 14.41 4.16 17.62
C ALA A 18 13.42 4.35 18.79
N LEU A 19 12.68 3.32 19.17
CA LEU A 19 11.86 3.32 20.40
C LEU A 19 12.71 3.28 21.68
N ALA A 20 13.95 2.80 21.61
CA ALA A 20 14.85 2.68 22.76
C ALA A 20 15.65 3.97 23.07
N GLN A 21 15.49 5.04 22.28
CA GLN A 21 16.06 6.35 22.63
C GLN A 21 15.15 7.06 23.65
N ASP A 22 15.27 6.64 24.92
CA ASP A 22 14.73 7.37 26.07
C ASP A 22 15.47 8.70 26.24
N SER A 23 14.82 9.82 25.95
CA SER A 23 15.20 11.12 26.51
C SER A 23 14.23 11.48 27.62
N ASN A 24 14.65 11.20 28.86
CA ASN A 24 13.98 11.60 30.09
C ASN A 24 13.66 13.10 30.08
N THR A 25 12.39 13.48 30.05
CA THR A 25 11.85 14.66 30.74
C THR A 25 10.31 14.55 30.87
N GLY A 26 9.76 15.16 31.92
CA GLY A 26 8.38 14.95 32.38
C GLY A 26 7.32 15.82 31.70
N PRO A 27 6.05 15.74 32.14
CA PRO A 27 4.90 16.18 31.37
C PRO A 27 4.82 17.71 31.37
N LYS A 28 5.29 18.33 30.30
CA LYS A 28 4.92 19.70 29.94
C LYS A 28 4.58 19.71 28.47
N LEU A 29 3.65 20.58 28.08
CA LEU A 29 3.30 20.81 26.68
C LEU A 29 4.58 21.30 25.96
N SER A 30 5.36 20.36 25.42
CA SER A 30 6.65 20.68 24.84
C SER A 30 6.41 21.50 23.56
N PRO A 31 7.07 22.66 23.38
CA PRO A 31 6.95 23.52 22.18
C PRO A 31 7.47 22.87 20.88
N ARG A 32 7.67 21.55 20.89
CA ARG A 32 8.22 20.69 19.84
C ARG A 32 7.35 19.44 19.62
N ASN A 33 6.03 19.55 19.73
CA ASN A 33 5.15 18.46 19.30
C ASN A 33 5.10 18.46 17.76
N PRO A 34 5.68 17.47 17.04
CA PRO A 34 5.67 17.45 15.58
C PRO A 34 4.27 17.37 14.97
N LEU A 35 3.25 16.90 15.71
CA LEU A 35 1.87 16.92 15.22
C LEU A 35 1.16 18.25 15.47
N HIS A 36 1.63 19.13 16.36
CA HIS A 36 0.99 20.42 16.72
C HIS A 36 -0.49 20.35 17.17
N TYR A 37 -1.15 19.18 17.15
CA TYR A 37 -2.47 18.88 17.70
C TYR A 37 -2.42 17.66 18.63
N ILE A 38 -3.42 17.56 19.51
CA ILE A 38 -3.63 16.39 20.37
C ILE A 38 -4.54 15.43 19.60
N PRO A 39 -4.10 14.22 19.22
CA PRO A 39 -4.93 13.28 18.48
C PRO A 39 -6.19 12.90 19.25
N GLU A 40 -7.34 12.98 18.59
CA GLU A 40 -8.59 12.50 19.16
C GLU A 40 -8.62 10.96 19.19
N THR A 41 -8.97 10.40 20.35
CA THR A 41 -8.92 8.95 20.59
C THR A 41 -10.02 8.20 19.84
N ILE A 42 -11.20 8.79 19.73
CA ILE A 42 -12.38 8.18 19.10
C ILE A 42 -12.15 7.89 17.60
N PRO A 43 -11.75 8.85 16.74
CA PRO A 43 -11.56 8.58 15.32
C PRO A 43 -10.40 7.62 15.05
N ALA A 44 -9.35 7.62 15.88
CA ALA A 44 -8.23 6.69 15.77
C ALA A 44 -8.67 5.24 16.02
N ILE A 45 -9.49 5.01 17.04
CA ILE A 45 -10.05 3.68 17.37
C ILE A 45 -10.99 3.21 16.26
N VAL A 46 -11.91 4.07 15.80
CA VAL A 46 -12.88 3.71 14.76
C VAL A 46 -12.17 3.38 13.45
N ALA A 47 -11.25 4.24 13.01
CA ALA A 47 -10.49 4.01 11.78
C ALA A 47 -9.56 2.78 11.92
N GLY A 48 -8.90 2.60 13.06
CA GLY A 48 -8.07 1.43 13.35
C GLY A 48 -8.87 0.14 13.27
N ALA A 49 -10.05 0.11 13.90
CA ALA A 49 -10.95 -1.05 13.86
C ALA A 49 -11.42 -1.39 12.43
N LEU A 50 -11.77 -0.38 11.63
CA LEU A 50 -12.13 -0.58 10.22
C LEU A 50 -10.98 -1.19 9.42
N TYR A 51 -9.74 -0.76 9.65
CA TYR A 51 -8.57 -1.33 8.99
C TYR A 51 -8.18 -2.73 9.49
N VAL A 52 -8.52 -3.09 10.73
CA VAL A 52 -8.39 -4.46 11.24
C VAL A 52 -9.47 -5.38 10.65
N ALA A 53 -10.66 -4.87 10.34
CA ALA A 53 -11.72 -5.66 9.72
C ALA A 53 -11.30 -6.19 8.33
N ILE A 54 -10.49 -5.43 7.58
CA ILE A 54 -9.99 -5.81 6.25
C ILE A 54 -9.18 -7.13 6.26
N PRO A 55 -8.06 -7.29 7.00
CA PRO A 55 -7.32 -8.54 7.04
C PRO A 55 -8.16 -9.70 7.61
N ILE A 56 -9.12 -9.44 8.51
CA ILE A 56 -10.06 -10.46 9.00
C ILE A 56 -10.98 -10.93 7.86
N MET A 57 -11.56 -10.02 7.09
CA MET A 57 -12.35 -10.35 5.90
C MET A 57 -11.51 -11.12 4.87
N CYS A 58 -10.26 -10.70 4.64
CA CYS A 58 -9.33 -11.41 3.78
C CYS A 58 -8.99 -12.82 4.29
N LEU A 59 -8.82 -13.02 5.59
CA LEU A 59 -8.63 -14.35 6.17
C LEU A 59 -9.85 -15.22 5.93
N PHE A 60 -11.05 -14.69 6.18
CA PHE A 60 -12.31 -15.41 5.98
C PHE A 60 -12.49 -15.89 4.53
N TRP A 61 -12.20 -15.04 3.54
CA TRP A 61 -12.26 -15.42 2.13
C TRP A 61 -11.08 -16.30 1.72
N GLY A 62 -9.90 -16.10 2.33
CA GLY A 62 -8.70 -16.88 2.15
C GLY A 62 -8.82 -18.35 2.56
N PHE A 63 -9.63 -18.65 3.58
CA PHE A 63 -9.97 -20.03 3.96
C PHE A 63 -10.67 -20.81 2.83
N LYS A 64 -11.37 -20.12 1.92
CA LYS A 64 -12.08 -20.77 0.80
C LYS A 64 -11.21 -20.90 -0.45
N ARG A 65 -10.39 -19.89 -0.77
CA ARG A 65 -9.44 -19.90 -1.92
C ARG A 65 -8.20 -19.09 -1.58
N TRP A 66 -7.11 -19.78 -1.20
CA TRP A 66 -5.87 -19.14 -0.81
C TRP A 66 -5.14 -18.56 -2.03
N ALA A 67 -4.79 -17.28 -1.97
CA ALA A 67 -3.84 -16.69 -2.90
C ALA A 67 -2.75 -15.89 -2.18
N ARG A 68 -1.49 -16.26 -2.43
CA ARG A 68 -0.31 -15.71 -1.72
C ARG A 68 -0.13 -14.20 -1.94
N TYR A 69 -0.61 -13.66 -3.05
CA TYR A 69 -0.55 -12.21 -3.30
C TYR A 69 -1.46 -11.39 -2.35
N MET A 70 -2.51 -11.99 -1.80
CA MET A 70 -3.39 -11.29 -0.84
C MET A 70 -2.75 -11.11 0.54
N LEU A 71 -1.65 -11.81 0.83
CA LEU A 71 -0.85 -11.57 2.03
C LEU A 71 -0.31 -10.12 2.05
N THR A 72 0.02 -9.55 0.90
CA THR A 72 0.52 -8.17 0.83
C THR A 72 -0.56 -7.15 1.22
N VAL A 73 -1.81 -7.34 0.80
CA VAL A 73 -2.96 -6.53 1.27
C VAL A 73 -3.16 -6.69 2.78
N MET A 74 -3.08 -7.92 3.30
CA MET A 74 -3.26 -8.16 4.73
C MET A 74 -2.17 -7.48 5.56
N ILE A 75 -0.90 -7.63 5.16
CA ILE A 75 0.23 -6.97 5.82
C ILE A 75 0.06 -5.45 5.75
N GLY A 76 -0.29 -4.90 4.58
CA GLY A 76 -0.54 -3.47 4.41
C GLY A 76 -1.67 -2.94 5.31
N GLY A 77 -2.75 -3.70 5.46
CA GLY A 77 -3.88 -3.36 6.33
C GLY A 77 -3.52 -3.40 7.81
N ILE A 78 -2.79 -4.44 8.25
CA ILE A 78 -2.31 -4.56 9.63
C ILE A 78 -1.32 -3.45 9.96
N CYS A 79 -0.37 -3.16 9.07
CA CYS A 79 0.59 -2.06 9.26
C CYS A 79 -0.14 -0.71 9.41
N TYR A 80 -1.17 -0.46 8.60
CA TYR A 80 -1.94 0.77 8.71
C TYR A 80 -2.71 0.86 10.03
N ALA A 81 -3.40 -0.22 10.41
CA ALA A 81 -4.12 -0.30 11.68
C ALA A 81 -3.18 -0.07 12.87
N ALA A 82 -2.01 -0.71 12.86
CA ALA A 82 -0.98 -0.51 13.87
C ALA A 82 -0.54 0.95 13.94
N GLY A 83 -0.29 1.59 12.79
CA GLY A 83 0.01 3.03 12.73
C GLY A 83 -1.09 3.90 13.33
N LEU A 84 -2.37 3.60 13.06
CA LEU A 84 -3.50 4.31 13.65
C LEU A 84 -3.64 4.08 15.16
N PHE A 85 -3.45 2.84 15.65
CA PHE A 85 -3.50 2.56 17.09
C PHE A 85 -2.33 3.19 17.85
N LEU A 86 -1.15 3.30 17.23
CA LEU A 86 0.00 4.00 17.82
C LEU A 86 -0.24 5.50 18.04
N ARG A 87 -1.28 6.11 17.44
CA ARG A 87 -1.70 7.48 17.74
C ARG A 87 -2.25 7.66 19.15
N ILE A 88 -2.82 6.61 19.74
CA ILE A 88 -3.39 6.62 21.08
C ILE A 88 -2.30 6.81 22.15
N PRO A 89 -1.27 5.94 22.27
CA PRO A 89 -0.20 6.15 23.24
C PRO A 89 0.65 7.40 22.94
N TYR A 90 0.73 7.83 21.67
CA TYR A 90 1.39 9.09 21.31
C TYR A 90 0.71 10.32 21.93
N ARG A 91 -0.61 10.27 22.18
CA ARG A 91 -1.35 11.34 22.87
C ARG A 91 -0.78 11.62 24.26
N ASP A 92 -0.43 10.56 24.99
CA ASP A 92 0.02 10.66 26.39
C ASP A 92 1.54 10.88 26.49
N HIS A 93 2.31 10.44 25.49
CA HIS A 93 3.78 10.52 25.46
C HIS A 93 4.31 11.32 24.26
N GLN A 94 3.83 12.56 24.10
CA GLN A 94 4.17 13.44 22.95
C GLN A 94 5.68 13.76 22.85
N GLU A 95 6.42 13.61 23.93
CA GLU A 95 7.87 13.87 24.00
C GLU A 95 8.71 12.70 23.43
N GLN A 96 8.11 11.51 23.29
CA GLN A 96 8.80 10.33 22.76
C GLN A 96 8.71 10.31 21.24
N LEU A 97 9.75 10.86 20.62
CA LEU A 97 9.88 10.96 19.16
C LEU A 97 9.91 9.57 18.47
N GLY A 98 10.29 8.52 19.22
CA GLY A 98 10.18 7.11 18.84
C GLY A 98 8.79 6.72 18.31
N PHE A 99 7.74 7.05 19.07
CA PHE A 99 6.37 6.72 18.68
C PHE A 99 5.94 7.42 17.39
N TYR A 100 6.36 8.68 17.19
CA TYR A 100 6.08 9.41 15.96
C TYR A 100 6.73 8.75 14.73
N ILE A 101 7.99 8.32 14.85
CA ILE A 101 8.72 7.65 13.75
C ILE A 101 8.03 6.35 13.39
N VAL A 102 7.75 5.50 14.39
CA VAL A 102 7.15 4.17 14.14
C VAL A 102 5.75 4.32 13.57
N MET A 103 4.94 5.24 14.12
CA MET A 103 3.63 5.58 13.56
C MET A 103 3.74 5.99 12.09
N ASN A 104 4.61 6.97 11.78
CA ASN A 104 4.76 7.47 10.42
C ASN A 104 5.26 6.37 9.46
N MET A 105 6.26 5.59 9.86
CA MET A 105 6.78 4.45 9.09
C MET A 105 5.72 3.40 8.80
N LEU A 106 4.90 3.03 9.80
CA LEU A 106 3.82 2.07 9.62
C LEU A 106 2.75 2.58 8.63
N THR A 107 2.41 3.88 8.72
CA THR A 107 1.47 4.51 7.79
C THR A 107 2.02 4.68 6.36
N VAL A 108 3.34 4.79 6.22
CA VAL A 108 4.07 4.89 4.95
C VAL A 108 4.26 3.53 4.28
N LEU A 109 4.53 2.49 5.05
CA LEU A 109 4.73 1.13 4.54
C LEU A 109 3.45 0.56 3.92
N SER A 110 2.30 0.94 4.48
CA SER A 110 0.98 0.44 4.08
C SER A 110 0.65 0.64 2.59
N PRO A 111 0.69 1.87 2.01
CA PRO A 111 0.40 2.08 0.59
C PRO A 111 1.32 1.28 -0.34
N CYS A 112 2.61 1.12 -0.03
CA CYS A 112 3.53 0.32 -0.84
C CYS A 112 3.09 -1.15 -0.96
N ALA A 113 2.53 -1.71 0.11
CA ALA A 113 2.03 -3.09 0.08
C ALA A 113 0.79 -3.23 -0.83
N PHE A 114 -0.09 -2.23 -0.86
CA PHE A 114 -1.25 -2.22 -1.76
C PHE A 114 -0.86 -1.97 -3.22
N ILE A 115 0.10 -1.07 -3.45
CA ILE A 115 0.68 -0.82 -4.76
C ILE A 115 1.31 -2.11 -5.32
N ALA A 116 2.06 -2.85 -4.50
CA ALA A 116 2.61 -4.15 -4.88
C ALA A 116 1.52 -5.15 -5.30
N THR A 117 0.36 -5.14 -4.61
CA THR A 117 -0.80 -5.96 -4.98
C THR A 117 -1.33 -5.57 -6.36
N ALA A 118 -1.50 -4.28 -6.62
CA ALA A 118 -1.98 -3.77 -7.90
C ALA A 118 -1.05 -4.20 -9.06
N TYR A 119 0.27 -4.13 -8.85
CA TYR A 119 1.27 -4.55 -9.85
C TYR A 119 1.16 -6.04 -10.19
N MET A 120 1.08 -6.89 -9.16
CA MET A 120 0.90 -8.33 -9.34
C MET A 120 -0.43 -8.66 -10.05
N LEU A 121 -1.48 -7.91 -9.72
CA LEU A 121 -2.81 -8.13 -10.26
C LEU A 121 -2.91 -7.74 -11.74
N LEU A 122 -2.28 -6.62 -12.14
CA LEU A 122 -2.15 -6.25 -13.55
C LEU A 122 -1.45 -7.35 -14.36
N GLY A 123 -0.34 -7.88 -13.83
CA GLY A 123 0.39 -8.93 -14.54
C GLY A 123 -0.42 -10.22 -14.71
N ARG A 124 -1.23 -10.59 -13.71
CA ARG A 124 -2.13 -11.74 -13.82
C ARG A 124 -3.33 -11.46 -14.73
N LEU A 125 -3.83 -10.23 -14.76
CA LEU A 125 -4.90 -9.83 -15.68
C LEU A 125 -4.44 -9.91 -17.14
N ALA A 126 -3.23 -9.43 -17.45
CA ALA A 126 -2.65 -9.53 -18.79
C ALA A 126 -2.48 -10.99 -19.26
N LEU A 127 -1.98 -11.85 -18.37
CA LEU A 127 -1.87 -13.31 -18.62
C LEU A 127 -3.25 -13.97 -18.80
N HIS A 128 -4.25 -13.57 -18.01
CA HIS A 128 -5.60 -14.14 -18.10
C HIS A 128 -6.30 -13.81 -19.41
N LEU A 129 -6.02 -12.63 -19.97
CA LEU A 129 -6.59 -12.17 -21.24
C LEU A 129 -5.81 -12.64 -22.47
N ASP A 130 -4.72 -13.40 -22.27
CA ASP A 130 -3.76 -13.74 -23.33
C ASP A 130 -3.37 -12.49 -24.15
N ALA A 131 -3.13 -11.40 -23.42
CA ALA A 131 -2.96 -10.04 -23.92
C ALA A 131 -1.56 -9.50 -23.64
N ASP A 132 -0.60 -10.39 -23.41
CA ASP A 132 0.81 -10.05 -23.12
C ASP A 132 1.43 -9.20 -24.23
N GLU A 133 0.99 -9.36 -25.48
CA GLU A 133 1.44 -8.59 -26.65
C GLU A 133 1.00 -7.11 -26.60
N TYR A 134 -0.10 -6.80 -25.92
CA TYR A 134 -0.60 -5.44 -25.78
C TYR A 134 0.08 -4.68 -24.64
N LEU A 135 0.77 -5.38 -23.75
CA LEU A 135 1.54 -4.80 -22.67
C LEU A 135 2.83 -4.18 -23.23
N LEU A 136 3.10 -2.90 -22.95
CA LEU A 136 4.30 -2.20 -23.45
C LEU A 136 5.60 -2.91 -23.09
N ILE A 137 5.62 -3.58 -21.94
CA ILE A 137 6.76 -4.30 -21.36
C ILE A 137 6.19 -5.56 -20.70
N LYS A 138 6.93 -6.68 -20.71
CA LYS A 138 6.52 -7.92 -20.02
C LYS A 138 6.07 -7.63 -18.58
N ALA A 139 4.92 -8.17 -18.19
CA ALA A 139 4.28 -7.96 -16.89
C ALA A 139 5.21 -8.19 -15.70
N ARG A 140 6.05 -9.22 -15.81
CA ARG A 140 7.04 -9.59 -14.79
C ARG A 140 8.12 -8.51 -14.62
N THR A 141 8.52 -7.84 -15.69
CA THR A 141 9.52 -6.77 -15.64
C THR A 141 8.91 -5.50 -15.05
N ILE A 142 7.69 -5.14 -15.43
CA ILE A 142 6.92 -4.03 -14.84
C ILE A 142 6.82 -4.22 -13.32
N THR A 143 6.30 -5.36 -12.88
CA THR A 143 6.12 -5.65 -11.45
C THR A 143 7.44 -5.56 -10.68
N LYS A 144 8.53 -6.12 -11.22
CA LYS A 144 9.85 -6.05 -10.56
C LYS A 144 10.38 -4.63 -10.52
N LEU A 145 10.34 -3.89 -11.64
CA LEU A 145 10.87 -2.53 -11.74
C LEU A 145 10.19 -1.61 -10.73
N PHE A 146 8.86 -1.53 -10.76
CA PHE A 146 8.11 -0.63 -9.90
C PHE A 146 8.17 -1.06 -8.43
N LEU A 147 8.13 -2.36 -8.13
CA LEU A 147 8.32 -2.84 -6.75
C LEU A 147 9.71 -2.53 -6.20
N THR A 148 10.77 -2.67 -7.01
CA THR A 148 12.12 -2.30 -6.57
C THR A 148 12.25 -0.79 -6.34
N SER A 149 11.59 0.03 -7.16
CA SER A 149 11.51 1.47 -6.96
C SER A 149 10.81 1.83 -5.64
N ASP A 150 9.72 1.16 -5.29
CA ASP A 150 9.02 1.36 -4.02
C ASP A 150 9.87 0.93 -2.82
N ILE A 151 10.61 -0.16 -2.91
CA ILE A 151 11.52 -0.59 -1.82
C ILE A 151 12.63 0.44 -1.62
N VAL A 152 13.23 0.94 -2.70
CA VAL A 152 14.29 1.97 -2.60
C VAL A 152 13.75 3.25 -1.98
N THR A 153 12.57 3.69 -2.41
CA THR A 153 11.95 4.91 -1.85
C THR A 153 11.54 4.75 -0.39
N LEU A 154 11.06 3.56 0.02
CA LEU A 154 10.83 3.23 1.43
C LEU A 154 12.10 3.30 2.27
N LEU A 155 13.25 2.85 1.75
CA LEU A 155 14.52 2.95 2.46
C LEU A 155 14.98 4.40 2.60
N ILE A 156 14.79 5.23 1.56
CA ILE A 156 15.06 6.67 1.62
C ILE A 156 14.17 7.34 2.66
N GLN A 157 12.88 6.98 2.71
CA GLN A 157 11.94 7.51 3.71
C GLN A 157 12.33 7.04 5.11
N ALA A 158 12.67 5.76 5.31
CA ALA A 158 13.13 5.26 6.60
C ALA A 158 14.38 6.01 7.11
N ALA A 159 15.35 6.25 6.22
CA ALA A 159 16.55 7.01 6.55
C ALA A 159 16.24 8.50 6.82
N GLY A 160 15.41 9.14 6.00
CA GLY A 160 15.01 10.54 6.21
C GLY A 160 14.21 10.72 7.50
N GLY A 161 13.29 9.80 7.78
CA GLY A 161 12.45 9.81 8.98
C GLY A 161 13.24 9.55 10.26
N SER A 162 14.28 8.70 10.23
CA SER A 162 15.17 8.51 11.37
C SER A 162 16.14 9.67 11.57
N MET A 163 16.58 10.36 10.51
CA MET A 163 17.39 11.57 10.64
C MET A 163 16.56 12.77 11.12
N ALA A 164 15.26 12.81 10.81
CA ALA A 164 14.34 13.87 11.24
C ALA A 164 14.21 13.98 12.78
N THR A 165 14.73 13.00 13.52
CA THR A 165 14.66 12.88 14.98
C THR A 165 15.79 13.59 15.70
N ASN A 166 16.92 13.74 15.02
CA ASN A 166 18.12 14.33 15.57
C ASN A 166 18.07 15.83 15.30
N VAL A 167 18.09 16.62 16.37
CA VAL A 167 17.87 18.09 16.33
C VAL A 167 18.77 18.83 15.34
N ASP A 168 20.01 18.38 15.16
CA ASP A 168 20.99 19.04 14.29
C ASP A 168 20.76 18.74 12.79
N ILE A 169 20.25 17.54 12.48
CA ILE A 169 20.06 17.05 11.12
C ILE A 169 18.58 16.90 10.74
N ALA A 170 17.66 17.35 11.60
CA ALA A 170 16.23 17.13 11.44
C ALA A 170 15.68 17.73 10.14
N ALA A 171 16.12 18.94 9.81
CA ALA A 171 15.72 19.63 8.58
C ALA A 171 16.22 18.91 7.32
N ILE A 172 17.39 18.29 7.38
CA ILE A 172 17.94 17.48 6.28
C ILE A 172 17.15 16.18 6.17
N GLY A 173 16.88 15.52 7.29
CA GLY A 173 16.09 14.28 7.34
C GLY A 173 14.67 14.45 6.75
N SER A 174 13.97 15.52 7.14
CA SER A 174 12.64 15.83 6.59
C SER A 174 12.67 16.05 5.07
N LYS A 175 13.70 16.72 4.53
CA LYS A 175 13.87 16.88 3.08
C LYS A 175 14.14 15.54 2.38
N ILE A 176 14.99 14.67 2.97
CA ILE A 176 15.26 13.34 2.42
C ILE A 176 13.98 12.49 2.42
N PHE A 177 13.19 12.56 3.49
CA PHE A 177 11.89 11.89 3.59
C PHE A 177 10.94 12.35 2.47
N LEU A 178 10.83 13.66 2.26
CA LEU A 178 10.02 14.24 1.19
C LEU A 178 10.48 13.80 -0.21
N VAL A 179 11.79 13.77 -0.47
CA VAL A 179 12.35 13.27 -1.74
C VAL A 179 11.92 11.83 -2.00
N GLY A 180 11.93 10.98 -0.97
CA GLY A 180 11.46 9.61 -1.07
C GLY A 180 9.97 9.51 -1.48
N LEU A 181 9.11 10.36 -0.91
CA LEU A 181 7.69 10.42 -1.29
C LEU A 181 7.49 10.89 -2.73
N ILE A 182 8.23 11.91 -3.17
CA ILE A 182 8.14 12.45 -4.54
C ILE A 182 8.55 11.40 -5.57
N ILE A 183 9.69 10.71 -5.35
CA ILE A 183 10.15 9.66 -6.27
C ILE A 183 9.13 8.52 -6.33
N GLN A 184 8.56 8.13 -5.19
CA GLN A 184 7.52 7.10 -5.14
C GLN A 184 6.26 7.53 -5.92
N LEU A 185 5.82 8.78 -5.76
CA LEU A 185 4.68 9.34 -6.50
C LEU A 185 4.94 9.35 -8.01
N ILE A 186 6.12 9.78 -8.46
CA ILE A 186 6.49 9.77 -9.88
C ILE A 186 6.49 8.34 -10.43
N SER A 187 7.06 7.38 -9.69
CA SER A 187 7.09 5.97 -10.06
C SER A 187 5.66 5.40 -10.21
N PHE A 188 4.78 5.70 -9.25
CA PHE A 188 3.38 5.27 -9.28
C PHE A 188 2.58 5.91 -10.44
N CYS A 189 2.80 7.19 -10.73
CA CYS A 189 2.22 7.86 -11.89
C CYS A 189 2.68 7.20 -13.21
N GLY A 190 3.95 6.82 -13.31
CA GLY A 190 4.49 6.06 -14.44
C GLY A 190 3.80 4.70 -14.60
N TYR A 191 3.58 3.98 -13.51
CA TYR A 191 2.81 2.74 -13.53
C TYR A 191 1.38 2.97 -14.02
N MET A 192 0.69 4.00 -13.51
CA MET A 192 -0.68 4.29 -13.90
C MET A 192 -0.79 4.64 -15.39
N PHE A 193 0.21 5.32 -15.96
CA PHE A 193 0.30 5.54 -17.40
C PHE A 193 0.42 4.23 -18.17
N VAL A 194 1.32 3.32 -17.76
CA VAL A 194 1.48 2.00 -18.39
C VAL A 194 0.17 1.19 -18.29
N PHE A 195 -0.50 1.24 -17.15
CA PHE A 195 -1.80 0.59 -16.94
C PHE A 195 -2.90 1.17 -17.84
N ALA A 196 -2.97 2.50 -17.96
CA ALA A 196 -3.93 3.17 -18.84
C ALA A 196 -3.69 2.82 -20.32
N VAL A 197 -2.43 2.76 -20.77
CA VAL A 197 -2.09 2.33 -22.13
C VAL A 197 -2.50 0.89 -22.38
N PHE A 198 -2.30 -0.01 -21.40
CA PHE A 198 -2.77 -1.40 -21.51
C PHE A 198 -4.29 -1.48 -21.69
N LEU A 199 -5.06 -0.76 -20.87
CA LEU A 199 -6.52 -0.72 -20.99
C LEU A 199 -6.98 -0.11 -22.31
N TYR A 200 -6.32 0.95 -22.78
CA TYR A 200 -6.61 1.58 -24.06
C TYR A 200 -6.36 0.61 -25.23
N ARG A 201 -5.21 -0.08 -25.25
CA ARG A 201 -4.88 -1.07 -26.28
C ARG A 201 -5.84 -2.26 -26.27
N MET A 202 -6.23 -2.73 -25.09
CA MET A 202 -7.27 -3.75 -24.94
C MET A 202 -8.60 -3.30 -25.57
N LYS A 203 -9.03 -2.07 -25.29
CA LYS A 203 -10.29 -1.51 -25.82
C LYS A 203 -10.27 -1.36 -27.34
N VAL A 204 -9.14 -0.95 -27.92
CA VAL A 204 -9.03 -0.71 -29.37
C VAL A 204 -8.88 -2.02 -30.14
N ASN A 205 -8.06 -2.96 -29.65
CA ASN A 205 -7.74 -4.17 -30.40
C ASN A 205 -8.71 -5.32 -30.15
N ARG A 206 -9.42 -5.32 -29.01
CA ARG A 206 -10.48 -6.30 -28.69
C ARG A 206 -11.73 -5.60 -28.13
N PRO A 207 -12.44 -4.82 -28.96
CA PRO A 207 -13.63 -4.09 -28.50
C PRO A 207 -14.76 -5.04 -28.07
N GLU A 208 -14.87 -6.23 -28.68
CA GLU A 208 -15.92 -7.22 -28.39
C GLU A 208 -15.79 -7.83 -26.99
N GLU A 209 -14.57 -8.08 -26.51
CA GLU A 209 -14.31 -8.60 -25.15
C GLU A 209 -14.41 -7.52 -24.07
N CYS A 210 -14.30 -6.24 -24.47
CA CYS A 210 -14.43 -5.06 -23.62
C CYS A 210 -15.88 -4.56 -23.46
N MET A 211 -16.85 -5.17 -24.17
CA MET A 211 -18.25 -4.82 -24.00
C MET A 211 -18.72 -5.24 -22.61
N LEU A 212 -19.31 -4.30 -21.86
CA LEU A 212 -19.86 -4.58 -20.54
C LEU A 212 -21.01 -5.59 -20.68
N PRO A 213 -21.03 -6.69 -19.89
CA PRO A 213 -22.15 -7.62 -19.89
C PRO A 213 -23.45 -6.85 -19.57
N ARG A 214 -24.47 -7.03 -20.41
CA ARG A 214 -25.77 -6.36 -20.26
C ARG A 214 -26.52 -6.77 -18.99
N ASN A 215 -26.07 -7.83 -18.32
CA ASN A 215 -26.65 -8.39 -17.10
C ASN A 215 -25.81 -8.03 -15.86
N SER A 216 -26.43 -7.44 -14.83
CA SER A 216 -25.71 -6.98 -13.62
C SER A 216 -25.09 -8.13 -12.81
N SER A 217 -25.64 -9.35 -12.93
CA SER A 217 -25.11 -10.56 -12.29
C SER A 217 -23.83 -11.09 -12.96
N GLU A 218 -23.59 -10.78 -14.24
CA GLU A 218 -22.39 -11.22 -14.98
C GLU A 218 -21.30 -10.15 -15.00
N PHE A 219 -21.66 -8.89 -14.75
CA PHE A 219 -20.71 -7.80 -14.56
C PHE A 219 -19.68 -8.12 -13.47
N PHE A 220 -20.15 -8.66 -12.34
CA PHE A 220 -19.30 -9.16 -11.23
C PHE A 220 -18.64 -10.50 -11.51
N SER A 221 -18.62 -11.02 -12.73
CA SER A 221 -17.84 -12.21 -13.12
C SER A 221 -16.86 -11.95 -14.27
N HIS A 222 -16.90 -10.76 -14.87
CA HIS A 222 -16.07 -10.40 -16.03
C HIS A 222 -14.77 -9.73 -15.58
N TRP A 223 -13.72 -9.86 -16.39
CA TRP A 223 -12.40 -9.24 -16.14
C TRP A 223 -12.47 -7.71 -16.02
N THR A 224 -13.52 -7.08 -16.57
CA THR A 224 -13.78 -5.64 -16.48
C THR A 224 -14.10 -5.18 -15.05
N ALA A 225 -14.70 -6.03 -14.20
CA ALA A 225 -14.90 -5.71 -12.78
C ALA A 225 -13.56 -5.63 -12.04
N LEU A 226 -12.62 -6.52 -12.36
CA LEU A 226 -11.26 -6.51 -11.81
C LEU A 226 -10.46 -5.30 -12.31
N ALA A 227 -10.59 -4.96 -13.59
CA ALA A 227 -9.99 -3.74 -14.15
C ALA A 227 -10.59 -2.47 -13.52
N GLY A 228 -11.91 -2.44 -13.32
CA GLY A 228 -12.61 -1.36 -12.65
C GLY A 228 -12.17 -1.19 -11.19
N SER A 229 -12.08 -2.29 -10.43
CA SER A 229 -11.60 -2.25 -9.05
C SER A 229 -10.14 -1.79 -8.96
N LEU A 230 -9.29 -2.19 -9.93
CA LEU A 230 -7.92 -1.69 -10.06
C LEU A 230 -7.88 -0.18 -10.30
N ILE A 231 -8.72 0.35 -11.21
CA ILE A 231 -8.78 1.79 -11.49
C ILE A 231 -9.18 2.57 -10.23
N VAL A 232 -10.27 2.16 -9.56
CA VAL A 232 -10.74 2.81 -8.34
C VAL A 232 -9.67 2.77 -7.25
N SER A 233 -8.98 1.63 -7.11
CA SER A 233 -7.91 1.48 -6.13
C SER A 233 -6.70 2.36 -6.45
N CYS A 234 -6.29 2.44 -7.73
CA CYS A 234 -5.20 3.31 -8.16
C CYS A 234 -5.51 4.79 -7.88
N ILE A 235 -6.75 5.23 -8.10
CA ILE A 235 -7.18 6.60 -7.79
C ILE A 235 -7.10 6.88 -6.28
N GLY A 236 -7.61 5.97 -5.44
CA GLY A 236 -7.54 6.13 -3.98
C GLY A 236 -6.10 6.21 -3.45
N ILE A 237 -5.21 5.37 -3.97
CA ILE A 237 -3.77 5.38 -3.64
C ILE A 237 -3.08 6.66 -4.14
N LEU A 238 -3.49 7.18 -5.30
CA LEU A 238 -2.94 8.42 -5.86
C LEU A 238 -3.29 9.63 -4.99
N ILE A 239 -4.56 9.76 -4.60
CA ILE A 239 -5.04 10.85 -3.74
C ILE A 239 -4.22 10.88 -2.44
N ARG A 240 -4.04 9.72 -1.81
CA ARG A 240 -3.20 9.56 -0.62
C ARG A 240 -1.74 9.99 -0.87
N SER A 241 -1.13 9.50 -1.95
CA SER A 241 0.27 9.80 -2.27
C SER A 241 0.52 11.29 -2.51
N ILE A 242 -0.44 11.99 -3.15
CA ILE A 242 -0.40 13.44 -3.34
C ILE A 242 -0.57 14.17 -2.00
N PHE A 243 -1.57 13.80 -1.21
CA PHE A 243 -1.81 14.38 0.11
C PHE A 243 -0.55 14.28 0.99
N ARG A 244 0.06 13.10 1.07
CA ARG A 244 1.29 12.86 1.85
C ARG A 244 2.45 13.71 1.38
N THR A 245 2.62 13.85 0.07
CA THR A 245 3.68 14.70 -0.49
C THR A 245 3.47 16.17 -0.14
N ILE A 246 2.23 16.68 -0.23
CA ILE A 246 1.92 18.07 0.09
C ILE A 246 2.05 18.35 1.59
N GLU A 247 1.53 17.46 2.44
CA GLU A 247 1.64 17.56 3.90
C GLU A 247 3.11 17.63 4.34
N ASN A 248 3.96 16.76 3.79
CA ASN A 248 5.40 16.76 4.11
C ASN A 248 6.16 17.93 3.45
N ALA A 249 5.66 18.48 2.34
CA ALA A 249 6.25 19.67 1.72
C ALA A 249 5.95 20.96 2.50
N GLN A 250 4.79 21.04 3.15
CA GLN A 250 4.42 22.18 4.01
C GLN A 250 5.16 22.16 5.36
N GLY A 251 5.69 21.00 5.76
CA GLY A 251 6.39 20.82 7.03
C GLY A 251 5.47 20.79 8.25
N PHE A 252 6.07 20.69 9.45
CA PHE A 252 5.37 20.47 10.72
C PHE A 252 4.42 21.62 11.15
N THR A 253 4.49 22.79 10.52
CA THR A 253 3.63 23.96 10.80
C THR A 253 2.54 24.18 9.74
N GLY A 254 2.42 23.30 8.74
CA GLY A 254 1.46 23.41 7.66
C GLY A 254 0.00 23.24 8.11
N TYR A 255 -0.92 24.00 7.49
CA TYR A 255 -2.36 23.95 7.79
C TYR A 255 -2.98 22.54 7.62
N LEU A 256 -2.42 21.72 6.74
CA LEU A 256 -2.85 20.33 6.54
C LEU A 256 -2.39 19.38 7.66
N ALA A 257 -1.23 19.65 8.26
CA ALA A 257 -0.70 18.85 9.37
C ALA A 257 -1.40 19.19 10.70
N THR A 258 -1.90 20.41 10.86
CA THR A 258 -2.56 20.86 12.11
C THR A 258 -4.01 20.43 12.25
N HIS A 259 -4.69 20.07 11.16
CA HIS A 259 -6.10 19.69 11.16
C HIS A 259 -6.28 18.18 10.95
N GLU A 260 -6.60 17.47 12.05
CA GLU A 260 -6.79 16.01 12.08
C GLU A 260 -7.86 15.50 11.09
N VAL A 261 -8.88 16.32 10.78
CA VAL A 261 -9.95 15.96 9.85
C VAL A 261 -9.41 15.67 8.45
N TYR A 262 -8.44 16.45 7.96
CA TYR A 262 -7.87 16.22 6.63
C TYR A 262 -7.06 14.93 6.58
N PHE A 263 -6.40 14.54 7.67
CA PHE A 263 -5.74 13.24 7.76
C PHE A 263 -6.76 12.09 7.58
N TYR A 264 -7.90 12.11 8.29
CA TYR A 264 -8.86 11.00 8.12
C TYR A 264 -9.55 11.01 6.75
N VAL A 265 -9.92 12.19 6.24
CA VAL A 265 -10.69 12.30 4.99
C VAL A 265 -9.82 12.12 3.75
N LEU A 266 -8.58 12.60 3.75
CA LEU A 266 -7.72 12.61 2.56
C LEU A 266 -6.64 11.53 2.57
N ASP A 267 -6.29 10.99 3.74
CA ASP A 267 -5.29 9.93 3.85
C ASP A 267 -5.93 8.55 4.11
N THR A 268 -6.81 8.49 5.11
CA THR A 268 -7.39 7.23 5.60
C THR A 268 -8.55 6.74 4.74
N LEU A 269 -9.51 7.62 4.42
CA LEU A 269 -10.71 7.23 3.68
C LEU A 269 -10.42 6.77 2.23
N PRO A 270 -9.60 7.47 1.41
CA PRO A 270 -9.37 7.06 0.03
C PRO A 270 -8.63 5.72 -0.06
N LEU A 271 -7.73 5.48 0.90
CA LEU A 271 -7.01 4.23 1.04
C LEU A 271 -7.95 3.11 1.49
N PHE A 272 -8.84 3.36 2.44
CA PHE A 272 -9.83 2.37 2.89
C PHE A 272 -10.74 1.94 1.74
N VAL A 273 -11.24 2.89 0.95
CA VAL A 273 -12.06 2.60 -0.24
C VAL A 273 -11.28 1.77 -1.26
N ALA A 274 -10.02 2.11 -1.53
CA ALA A 274 -9.17 1.35 -2.45
C ALA A 274 -9.03 -0.12 -1.99
N ILE A 275 -8.78 -0.35 -0.70
CA ILE A 275 -8.60 -1.72 -0.20
C ILE A 275 -9.92 -2.48 -0.17
N LEU A 276 -11.02 -1.82 0.21
CA LEU A 276 -12.34 -2.43 0.21
C LEU A 276 -12.72 -2.94 -1.18
N MET A 277 -12.36 -2.21 -2.24
CA MET A 277 -12.58 -2.66 -3.62
C MET A 277 -11.80 -3.94 -3.95
N PHE A 278 -10.58 -4.11 -3.44
CA PHE A 278 -9.84 -5.37 -3.58
C PHE A 278 -10.43 -6.53 -2.78
N VAL A 279 -11.07 -6.26 -1.63
CA VAL A 279 -11.76 -7.27 -0.83
C VAL A 279 -13.06 -7.72 -1.50
N VAL A 280 -13.86 -6.77 -1.99
CA VAL A 280 -15.14 -7.04 -2.67
C VAL A 280 -14.90 -7.78 -3.98
N THR A 281 -13.99 -7.30 -4.82
CA THR A 281 -13.63 -7.94 -6.08
C THR A 281 -12.52 -8.95 -5.83
N TRP A 282 -12.79 -10.01 -5.07
CA TRP A 282 -11.79 -11.01 -4.66
C TRP A 282 -11.10 -11.64 -5.87
N PRO A 283 -9.87 -11.23 -6.20
CA PRO A 283 -9.24 -11.59 -7.45
C PRO A 283 -9.09 -13.11 -7.71
N PRO A 284 -8.89 -13.97 -6.68
CA PRO A 284 -8.84 -15.42 -6.87
C PRO A 284 -10.13 -16.04 -7.40
N MET A 285 -11.26 -15.37 -7.24
CA MET A 285 -12.54 -15.86 -7.76
C MET A 285 -12.63 -15.69 -9.29
N TYR A 286 -12.04 -14.62 -9.82
CA TYR A 286 -12.09 -14.24 -11.23
C TYR A 286 -11.03 -14.95 -12.07
N LEU A 287 -9.81 -15.06 -11.53
CA LEU A 287 -8.66 -15.59 -12.27
C LEU A 287 -8.64 -17.13 -12.40
N THR A 288 -9.62 -17.85 -11.86
CA THR A 288 -9.66 -19.33 -11.84
C THR A 288 -10.45 -19.97 -13.00
N ARG A 289 -11.04 -19.19 -13.93
CA ARG A 289 -12.06 -19.75 -14.85
C ARG A 289 -11.64 -20.11 -16.28
N TYR A 290 -10.39 -19.88 -16.74
CA TYR A 290 -9.96 -20.39 -18.07
C TYR A 290 -8.49 -20.84 -18.06
N GLY A 291 -8.28 -22.09 -18.48
CA GLY A 291 -6.98 -22.76 -18.48
C GLY A 291 -6.29 -22.73 -19.84
N ARG A 292 -5.01 -22.33 -19.86
CA ARG A 292 -3.91 -22.89 -20.68
C ARG A 292 -2.59 -22.14 -20.44
N ALA A 293 -2.17 -22.07 -19.19
CA ALA A 293 -0.77 -21.94 -18.82
C ALA A 293 -0.72 -22.07 -17.31
N ALA A 294 -0.76 -23.31 -16.82
CA ALA A 294 -0.23 -23.60 -15.51
C ALA A 294 1.27 -23.26 -15.56
N SER A 295 1.60 -21.99 -15.33
CA SER A 295 2.96 -21.62 -14.97
C SER A 295 3.28 -22.42 -13.72
N SER A 296 4.47 -23.03 -13.67
CA SER A 296 4.95 -23.92 -12.60
C SER A 296 4.69 -23.37 -11.19
N ASP A 297 4.63 -22.04 -11.06
CA ASP A 297 4.26 -21.33 -9.84
C ASP A 297 2.86 -21.68 -9.32
N THR A 298 1.88 -21.98 -10.18
CA THR A 298 0.50 -22.36 -9.77
C THR A 298 0.43 -23.78 -9.20
N ALA A 299 1.25 -24.71 -9.72
CA ALA A 299 1.35 -26.08 -9.21
C ALA A 299 2.02 -26.08 -7.82
N VAL A 300 3.06 -25.26 -7.65
CA VAL A 300 3.71 -25.01 -6.35
C VAL A 300 2.80 -24.21 -5.41
N GLU A 301 2.01 -23.26 -5.91
CA GLU A 301 1.05 -22.44 -5.14
C GLU A 301 -0.14 -23.25 -4.62
N MET A 302 -0.59 -24.29 -5.33
CA MET A 302 -1.68 -25.18 -4.90
C MET A 302 -1.23 -26.38 -4.07
N GLY A 303 0.07 -26.53 -3.77
CA GLY A 303 0.60 -27.70 -3.05
C GLY A 303 0.40 -29.01 -3.82
N MET A 304 0.16 -28.94 -5.13
CA MET A 304 0.05 -30.13 -5.98
C MET A 304 1.46 -30.50 -6.44
N SER A 305 1.97 -31.62 -5.91
CA SER A 305 3.19 -32.25 -6.42
C SER A 305 3.10 -32.39 -7.93
N PRO A 306 4.18 -32.07 -8.68
CA PRO A 306 4.19 -32.24 -10.12
C PRO A 306 3.99 -33.72 -10.43
N MET A 307 2.79 -34.10 -10.86
CA MET A 307 2.53 -35.42 -11.44
C MET A 307 3.32 -35.48 -12.74
N LEU A 308 4.50 -36.10 -12.66
CA LEU A 308 5.30 -36.54 -13.79
C LEU A 308 4.41 -37.35 -14.73
N ARG A 309 4.08 -36.79 -15.90
CA ARG A 309 3.59 -37.60 -17.02
C ARG A 309 4.78 -38.10 -17.83
N LYS A 310 4.98 -39.42 -17.81
CA LYS A 310 5.52 -40.19 -18.94
C LYS A 310 4.47 -40.27 -20.03
#